data_AF-A0A1Y1MLY2-F1
#
_entry.id   AF-A0A1Y1MLY2-F1
#
_cell.length_a   1.000
_cell.length_b   1.000
_cell.length_c   1.000
_cell.angle_alpha   90.00
_cell.angle_beta   90.00
_cell.angle_gamma   90.00
#
_symmetry.space_group_name_H-M   'P 1'
#
loop_
_entity.id
_entity.type
_entity.pdbx_description
1 polymer ?
#
loop_
_entity_poly.entity_id
_entity_poly.type
_entity_poly.pdbx_seq_one_letter_code
_entity_poly.pdbx_strand_id
1 'polypeptide(L)'
;VALLKLVNTVNSFVMNNKDVDLAHIEAIARWITKMVGIFGLDPNAIPPYDGLGWASSIAADIDPKKAIQPYVQVLQTVMAEVSKLSLSSDTLSNLLSQDPSKEFESIVSSGTRDVEELSLPYIRVVSQIRDELRRIVSSQTAENKKAILAIADRIRDVDLTNLGVSLDDRPDNQPSLIKFIPAAELIRAREEKAAREAEKAQKKEEARIAREKAEQEAKEKAKIPPEEMFKKDERYSAWDESGMPTKMKDGSDVPKSQLKSLKKMWEKQKKVHEELKAKGGL
;
A
#
# COMPACT_ATOMS: atom_id res chain seq x y z
N VAL A 1 20.57 -18.50 -11.11
CA VAL A 1 21.53 -17.58 -10.45
C VAL A 1 22.40 -16.80 -11.44
N ALA A 2 23.10 -17.44 -12.38
CA ALA A 2 23.96 -16.74 -13.35
C ALA A 2 23.19 -15.80 -14.31
N LEU A 3 22.07 -16.27 -14.89
CA LEU A 3 21.24 -15.44 -15.79
C LEU A 3 20.66 -14.20 -15.10
N LEU A 4 20.14 -14.36 -13.88
CA LEU A 4 19.63 -13.24 -13.09
C LEU A 4 20.71 -12.18 -12.82
N LYS A 5 21.94 -12.63 -12.53
CA LYS A 5 23.08 -11.72 -12.34
C LYS A 5 23.41 -10.97 -13.63
N LEU A 6 23.44 -11.66 -14.77
CA LEU A 6 23.66 -11.04 -16.09
C LEU A 6 22.61 -9.97 -16.38
N VAL A 7 21.32 -10.29 -16.20
CA VAL A 7 20.20 -9.34 -16.42
C VAL A 7 20.36 -8.10 -15.53
N ASN A 8 20.63 -8.29 -14.24
CA ASN A 8 20.81 -7.16 -13.32
C ASN A 8 22.01 -6.28 -13.68
N THR A 9 23.12 -6.88 -14.12
CA THR A 9 24.30 -6.14 -14.56
C THR A 9 24.03 -5.37 -15.84
N VAL A 10 23.36 -5.98 -16.83
CA VAL A 10 22.97 -5.31 -18.08
C VAL A 10 22.00 -4.16 -17.78
N ASN A 11 20.94 -4.37 -16.99
CA ASN A 11 19.99 -3.31 -16.62
C ASN A 11 20.69 -2.11 -15.95
N SER A 12 21.64 -2.38 -15.05
CA SER A 12 22.44 -1.34 -14.41
C SER A 12 23.33 -0.60 -15.40
N PHE A 13 23.90 -1.30 -16.39
CA PHE A 13 24.68 -0.67 -17.45
C PHE A 13 23.79 0.19 -18.35
N VAL A 14 22.64 -0.32 -18.79
CA VAL A 14 21.71 0.41 -19.67
C VAL A 14 21.19 1.68 -19.01
N MET A 15 20.86 1.62 -17.71
CA MET A 15 20.36 2.79 -16.98
C MET A 15 21.39 3.93 -16.87
N ASN A 16 22.68 3.60 -16.89
CA ASN A 16 23.77 4.56 -16.66
C ASN A 16 24.44 5.06 -17.96
N ASN A 17 24.08 4.51 -19.13
CA ASN A 17 24.73 4.83 -20.40
C ASN A 17 23.68 5.23 -21.45
N LYS A 18 23.97 6.27 -22.25
CA LYS A 18 23.03 6.77 -23.27
C LYS A 18 23.20 6.10 -24.64
N ASP A 19 24.41 5.65 -24.96
CA ASP A 19 24.76 5.05 -26.27
C ASP A 19 24.84 3.52 -26.18
N VAL A 20 23.79 2.91 -25.66
CA VAL A 20 23.72 1.45 -25.51
C VAL A 20 23.37 0.83 -26.86
N ASP A 21 24.22 -0.08 -27.34
CA ASP A 21 23.92 -0.91 -28.49
C ASP A 21 22.90 -2.01 -28.11
N LEU A 22 21.62 -1.67 -28.27
CA LEU A 22 20.52 -2.57 -28.00
C LEU A 22 20.52 -3.79 -28.95
N ALA A 23 21.07 -3.65 -30.16
CA ALA A 23 21.11 -4.76 -31.13
C ALA A 23 22.05 -5.87 -30.66
N HIS A 24 23.19 -5.51 -30.07
CA HIS A 24 24.10 -6.49 -29.46
C HIS A 24 23.47 -7.18 -28.24
N ILE A 25 22.76 -6.42 -27.39
CA ILE A 25 22.06 -7.00 -26.22
C ILE A 25 20.98 -7.98 -26.69
N GLU A 26 20.21 -7.60 -27.71
CA GLU A 26 19.19 -8.44 -28.31
C GLU A 26 19.79 -9.70 -28.92
N ALA A 27 20.89 -9.60 -29.67
CA ALA A 27 21.56 -10.74 -30.27
C ALA A 27 22.03 -11.76 -29.22
N ILE A 28 22.58 -11.28 -28.10
CA ILE A 28 22.97 -12.15 -26.97
C ILE A 28 21.75 -12.80 -26.33
N ALA A 29 20.66 -12.04 -26.12
CA ALA A 29 19.42 -12.56 -25.56
C ALA A 29 18.81 -13.66 -26.44
N ARG A 30 18.77 -13.46 -27.76
CA ARG A 30 18.33 -14.47 -28.74
C ARG A 30 19.22 -15.71 -28.72
N TRP A 31 20.54 -15.54 -28.63
CA TRP A 31 21.47 -16.65 -28.54
C TRP A 31 21.25 -17.50 -27.26
N ILE A 32 21.07 -16.84 -26.11
CA ILE A 32 20.76 -17.53 -24.85
C ILE A 32 19.44 -18.30 -24.97
N THR A 33 18.40 -17.65 -25.51
CA THR A 33 17.07 -18.26 -25.73
C THR A 33 17.17 -19.50 -26.62
N LYS A 34 17.93 -19.40 -27.71
CA LYS A 34 18.21 -20.53 -28.60
C LYS A 34 18.92 -21.67 -27.90
N MET A 35 19.95 -21.40 -27.09
CA MET A 35 20.68 -22.45 -26.35
C MET A 35 19.78 -23.16 -25.35
N VAL A 36 18.97 -22.39 -24.62
CA VAL A 36 17.96 -22.90 -23.70
C VAL A 36 16.97 -23.85 -24.40
N GLY A 37 16.47 -23.45 -25.57
CA GLY A 37 15.56 -24.26 -26.38
C GLY A 37 16.24 -25.54 -26.88
N ILE A 38 17.47 -25.43 -27.41
CA ILE A 38 18.27 -26.59 -27.87
C ILE A 38 18.51 -27.59 -26.72
N PHE A 39 18.78 -27.11 -25.51
CA PHE A 39 19.00 -27.97 -24.34
C PHE A 39 17.70 -28.48 -23.70
N GLY A 40 16.52 -28.12 -24.22
CA GLY A 40 15.23 -28.56 -23.68
C GLY A 40 14.93 -28.03 -22.28
N LEU A 41 15.54 -26.89 -21.91
CA LEU A 41 15.29 -26.25 -20.61
C LEU A 41 13.99 -25.44 -20.60
N ASP A 42 13.51 -25.06 -21.79
CA ASP A 42 12.20 -24.46 -22.00
C ASP A 42 11.23 -25.49 -22.61
N PRO A 43 10.18 -25.91 -21.88
CA PRO A 43 9.19 -26.86 -22.38
C PRO A 43 8.36 -26.33 -23.57
N ASN A 44 8.37 -25.01 -23.81
CA ASN A 44 7.60 -24.37 -24.87
C ASN A 44 8.46 -23.97 -26.09
N ALA A 45 9.76 -24.24 -26.05
CA ALA A 45 10.67 -23.85 -27.12
C ALA A 45 10.49 -24.72 -28.37
N ILE A 46 10.31 -24.09 -29.53
CA ILE A 46 10.11 -24.77 -30.82
C ILE A 46 11.21 -24.33 -31.81
N PRO A 47 11.90 -25.26 -32.51
CA PRO A 47 12.81 -24.92 -33.60
C PRO A 47 12.13 -24.05 -34.66
N PRO A 48 12.78 -23.00 -35.19
CA PRO A 48 14.22 -22.67 -35.10
C PRO A 48 14.70 -21.94 -33.82
N TYR A 49 13.85 -21.76 -32.80
CA TYR A 49 14.15 -21.06 -31.55
C TYR A 49 14.47 -19.57 -31.72
N ASP A 50 13.80 -18.91 -32.67
CA ASP A 50 14.03 -17.49 -32.99
C ASP A 50 13.38 -16.52 -31.99
N GLY A 51 12.73 -17.03 -30.93
CA GLY A 51 12.11 -16.24 -29.88
C GLY A 51 13.11 -15.47 -29.01
N LEU A 52 12.58 -14.60 -28.15
CA LEU A 52 13.37 -13.84 -27.18
C LEU A 52 12.80 -14.07 -25.78
N GLY A 53 13.58 -14.72 -24.92
CA GLY A 53 13.16 -15.08 -23.57
C GLY A 53 12.31 -16.35 -23.51
N TRP A 54 11.58 -16.48 -22.40
CA TRP A 54 10.80 -17.67 -22.03
C TRP A 54 9.39 -17.17 -21.77
N ALA A 55 8.59 -17.10 -22.83
CA ALA A 55 7.24 -16.58 -22.72
C ALA A 55 6.31 -17.60 -22.07
N SER A 56 5.41 -17.13 -21.21
CA SER A 56 4.23 -17.92 -20.83
C SER A 56 3.29 -17.95 -22.02
N SER A 57 3.49 -18.92 -22.90
CA SER A 57 2.70 -19.05 -24.11
C SER A 57 1.28 -19.54 -23.80
N ILE A 58 0.32 -19.00 -24.53
CA ILE A 58 -1.06 -19.46 -24.49
C ILE A 58 -1.11 -20.88 -25.07
N ALA A 59 -1.73 -21.80 -24.33
CA ALA A 59 -1.95 -23.18 -24.78
C ALA A 59 -2.58 -23.23 -26.19
N ALA A 60 -2.18 -24.20 -27.01
CA ALA A 60 -2.52 -24.24 -28.43
C ALA A 60 -4.04 -24.26 -28.72
N ASP A 61 -4.82 -24.78 -27.78
CA ASP A 61 -6.29 -24.90 -27.84
C ASP A 61 -7.02 -23.61 -27.41
N ILE A 62 -6.32 -22.63 -26.85
CA ILE A 62 -6.91 -21.37 -26.39
C ILE A 62 -6.77 -20.30 -27.49
N ASP A 63 -7.89 -19.65 -27.83
CA ASP A 63 -7.89 -18.48 -28.72
C ASP A 63 -7.16 -17.29 -28.08
N PRO A 64 -6.16 -16.67 -28.75
CA PRO A 64 -5.50 -15.44 -28.28
C PRO A 64 -6.47 -14.33 -27.86
N LYS A 65 -7.58 -14.13 -28.58
CA LYS A 65 -8.60 -13.12 -28.24
C LYS A 65 -9.23 -13.41 -26.88
N LYS A 66 -9.51 -14.68 -26.59
CA LYS A 66 -10.08 -15.11 -25.32
C LYS A 66 -9.07 -14.98 -24.17
N ALA A 67 -7.80 -15.27 -24.43
CA ALA A 67 -6.74 -15.19 -23.42
C ALA A 67 -6.52 -13.75 -22.93
N ILE A 68 -6.55 -12.76 -23.81
CA ILE A 68 -6.34 -11.36 -23.44
C ILE A 68 -7.61 -10.61 -23.04
N GLN A 69 -8.78 -11.26 -23.11
CA GLN A 69 -10.08 -10.63 -22.83
C GLN A 69 -10.13 -9.86 -21.50
N PRO A 70 -9.51 -10.32 -20.40
CA PRO A 70 -9.47 -9.54 -19.16
C PRO A 70 -8.80 -8.16 -19.31
N TYR A 71 -7.73 -8.05 -20.09
CA TYR A 71 -7.04 -6.77 -20.35
C TYR A 71 -7.91 -5.82 -21.17
N VAL A 72 -8.64 -6.36 -22.15
CA VAL A 72 -9.60 -5.61 -22.97
C VAL A 72 -10.74 -5.05 -22.09
N GLN A 73 -11.26 -5.87 -21.17
CA GLN A 73 -12.31 -5.45 -20.24
C GLN A 73 -11.86 -4.34 -19.30
N VAL A 74 -10.61 -4.38 -18.81
CA VAL A 74 -10.04 -3.31 -18.00
C VAL A 74 -10.02 -2.00 -18.79
N LEU A 75 -9.51 -2.02 -20.03
CA LEU A 75 -9.49 -0.82 -20.87
C LEU A 75 -10.90 -0.26 -21.09
N GLN A 76 -11.86 -1.11 -21.47
CA GLN A 76 -13.25 -0.70 -21.69
C GLN A 76 -13.89 -0.08 -20.43
N THR A 77 -13.66 -0.68 -19.27
CA THR A 77 -14.18 -0.19 -17.99
C THR A 77 -13.59 1.16 -17.64
N VAL A 78 -12.27 1.31 -17.78
CA VAL A 78 -11.56 2.57 -17.54
C VAL A 78 -12.05 3.66 -18.48
N MET A 79 -12.13 3.39 -19.79
CA MET A 79 -12.62 4.36 -20.77
C MET A 79 -14.06 4.80 -20.48
N ALA A 80 -14.94 3.87 -20.11
CA ALA A 80 -16.33 4.16 -19.79
C ALA A 80 -16.47 5.05 -18.54
N GLU A 81 -15.67 4.82 -17.50
CA GLU A 81 -15.70 5.63 -16.29
C GLU A 81 -15.09 7.01 -16.49
N VAL A 82 -13.96 7.09 -17.19
CA VAL A 82 -13.30 8.36 -17.48
C VAL A 82 -14.19 9.23 -18.37
N SER A 83 -14.88 8.64 -19.35
CA SER A 83 -15.86 9.35 -20.18
C SER A 83 -17.01 9.96 -19.37
N LYS A 84 -17.46 9.29 -18.29
CA LYS A 84 -18.53 9.81 -17.42
C LYS A 84 -18.11 11.07 -16.64
N LEU A 85 -16.81 11.24 -16.37
CA LEU A 85 -16.29 12.39 -15.65
C LEU A 85 -16.25 13.68 -16.48
N SER A 86 -16.49 13.59 -17.80
CA SER A 86 -16.54 14.73 -18.74
C SER A 86 -15.38 15.71 -18.54
N LEU A 87 -14.15 15.18 -18.46
CA LEU A 87 -12.94 15.97 -18.19
C LEU A 87 -12.47 16.71 -19.45
N SER A 88 -12.13 17.99 -19.31
CA SER A 88 -11.61 18.81 -20.41
C SER A 88 -10.11 18.56 -20.64
N SER A 89 -9.75 17.56 -21.45
CA SER A 89 -8.37 17.34 -21.94
C SER A 89 -8.38 16.76 -23.36
N ASP A 90 -7.71 17.43 -24.29
CA ASP A 90 -7.55 16.96 -25.67
C ASP A 90 -6.73 15.66 -25.72
N THR A 91 -5.69 15.56 -24.88
CA THR A 91 -4.87 14.35 -24.77
C THR A 91 -5.69 13.17 -24.29
N LEU A 92 -6.53 13.37 -23.26
CA LEU A 92 -7.43 12.34 -22.76
C LEU A 92 -8.45 11.91 -23.82
N SER A 93 -9.02 12.87 -24.56
CA SER A 93 -9.99 12.58 -25.64
C SER A 93 -9.36 11.75 -26.77
N ASN A 94 -8.11 12.05 -27.12
CA ASN A 94 -7.35 11.25 -28.08
C ASN A 94 -7.10 9.83 -27.56
N LEU A 95 -6.69 9.67 -26.30
CA LEU A 95 -6.48 8.35 -25.67
C LEU A 95 -7.77 7.53 -25.62
N LEU A 96 -8.91 8.16 -25.29
CA LEU A 96 -10.22 7.51 -25.26
C LEU A 96 -10.74 7.14 -26.67
N SER A 97 -10.12 7.64 -27.73
CA SER A 97 -10.44 7.28 -29.11
C SER A 97 -9.48 6.24 -29.70
N GLN A 98 -8.44 5.86 -28.96
CA GLN A 98 -7.49 4.85 -29.44
C GLN A 98 -8.14 3.48 -29.46
N ASP A 99 -7.87 2.74 -30.54
CA ASP A 99 -8.29 1.36 -30.71
C ASP A 99 -7.05 0.46 -30.86
N PRO A 100 -6.62 -0.21 -29.78
CA PRO A 100 -5.47 -1.11 -29.81
C PRO A 100 -5.70 -2.41 -30.59
N SER A 101 -6.93 -2.68 -31.05
CA SER A 101 -7.28 -3.94 -31.71
C SER A 101 -6.46 -4.21 -32.97
N LYS A 102 -6.12 -3.16 -33.72
CA LYS A 102 -5.29 -3.28 -34.94
C LYS A 102 -3.86 -3.72 -34.64
N GLU A 103 -3.26 -3.16 -33.58
CA GLU A 103 -1.92 -3.56 -33.14
C GLU A 103 -1.96 -5.00 -32.63
N PHE A 104 -2.98 -5.35 -31.85
CA PHE A 104 -3.21 -6.74 -31.42
C PHE A 104 -3.36 -7.71 -32.61
N GLU A 105 -4.16 -7.39 -33.62
CA GLU A 105 -4.33 -8.23 -34.81
C GLU A 105 -3.02 -8.40 -35.59
N SER A 106 -2.22 -7.33 -35.71
CA SER A 106 -0.88 -7.39 -36.29
C SER A 106 0.03 -8.32 -35.51
N ILE A 107 0.02 -8.24 -34.18
CA ILE A 107 0.80 -9.12 -33.29
C ILE A 107 0.35 -10.57 -33.46
N VAL A 108 -0.96 -10.86 -33.42
CA VAL A 108 -1.48 -12.22 -33.69
C VAL A 108 -1.05 -12.74 -35.06
N SER A 109 -1.04 -11.89 -36.10
CA SER A 109 -0.64 -12.30 -37.45
C SER A 109 0.85 -12.66 -37.58
N SER A 110 1.69 -12.17 -36.66
CA SER A 110 3.11 -12.55 -36.57
C SER A 110 3.33 -13.97 -36.05
N GLY A 111 2.27 -14.62 -35.54
CA GLY A 111 2.31 -15.98 -35.00
C GLY A 111 2.72 -16.06 -33.53
N THR A 112 2.97 -14.93 -32.85
CA THR A 112 3.23 -14.93 -31.40
C THR A 112 2.00 -15.37 -30.61
N ARG A 113 2.25 -16.11 -29.53
CA ARG A 113 1.25 -16.58 -28.56
C ARG A 113 1.60 -16.16 -27.14
N ASP A 114 2.49 -15.20 -26.99
CA ASP A 114 2.86 -14.63 -25.70
C ASP A 114 1.74 -13.72 -25.19
N VAL A 115 1.19 -14.03 -24.01
CA VAL A 115 0.15 -13.22 -23.36
C VAL A 115 0.64 -11.80 -23.11
N GLU A 116 1.90 -11.64 -22.72
CA GLU A 116 2.48 -10.35 -22.37
C GLU A 116 2.51 -9.44 -23.61
N GLU A 117 3.01 -9.96 -24.73
CA GLU A 117 3.07 -9.25 -26.01
C GLU A 117 1.67 -8.93 -26.56
N LEU A 118 0.75 -9.91 -26.51
CA LEU A 118 -0.62 -9.75 -27.00
C LEU A 118 -1.44 -8.75 -26.18
N SER A 119 -1.21 -8.67 -24.86
CA SER A 119 -1.95 -7.76 -23.97
C SER A 119 -1.36 -6.35 -23.92
N LEU A 120 -0.09 -6.18 -24.31
CA LEU A 120 0.66 -4.94 -24.18
C LEU A 120 0.00 -3.71 -24.84
N PRO A 121 -0.59 -3.79 -26.05
CA PRO A 121 -1.27 -2.63 -26.65
C PRO A 121 -2.38 -2.07 -25.76
N TYR A 122 -3.17 -2.94 -25.12
CA TYR A 122 -4.26 -2.54 -24.24
C TYR A 122 -3.73 -1.94 -22.93
N ILE A 123 -2.72 -2.57 -22.32
CA ILE A 123 -2.11 -2.11 -21.07
C ILE A 123 -1.47 -0.73 -21.26
N ARG A 124 -0.79 -0.49 -22.40
CA ARG A 124 -0.19 0.81 -22.71
C ARG A 124 -1.23 1.93 -22.70
N VAL A 125 -2.39 1.73 -23.33
CA VAL A 125 -3.45 2.75 -23.32
C VAL A 125 -3.99 2.97 -21.92
N VAL A 126 -4.25 1.91 -21.14
CA VAL A 126 -4.68 2.03 -19.74
C VAL A 126 -3.67 2.82 -18.90
N SER A 127 -2.37 2.52 -19.06
CA SER A 127 -1.29 3.22 -18.37
C SER A 127 -1.24 4.71 -18.76
N GLN A 128 -1.37 5.03 -20.05
CA GLN A 128 -1.37 6.40 -20.53
C GLN A 128 -2.59 7.18 -20.02
N ILE A 129 -3.77 6.56 -19.96
CA ILE A 129 -4.96 7.18 -19.37
C ILE A 129 -4.71 7.51 -17.91
N ARG A 130 -4.19 6.57 -17.10
CA ARG A 130 -3.83 6.81 -15.70
C ARG A 130 -2.85 7.97 -15.53
N ASP A 131 -1.80 8.00 -16.36
CA ASP A 131 -0.75 9.02 -16.27
C ASP A 131 -1.31 10.40 -16.63
N GLU A 132 -2.16 10.47 -17.66
CA GLU A 132 -2.87 11.70 -18.04
C GLU A 132 -3.86 12.16 -16.95
N LEU A 133 -4.62 11.24 -16.38
CA LEU A 133 -5.53 11.50 -15.26
C LEU A 133 -4.79 12.14 -14.07
N ARG A 134 -3.62 11.60 -13.71
CA ARG A 134 -2.78 12.18 -12.65
C ARG A 134 -2.20 13.54 -13.03
N ARG A 135 -1.86 13.75 -14.29
CA ARG A 135 -1.34 15.04 -14.77
C ARG A 135 -2.38 16.14 -14.62
N ILE A 136 -3.63 15.86 -14.98
CA ILE A 136 -4.71 16.86 -14.96
C ILE A 136 -5.39 16.99 -13.60
N VAL A 137 -5.18 16.06 -12.65
CA VAL A 137 -5.92 16.03 -11.38
C VAL A 137 -5.88 17.36 -10.62
N SER A 138 -4.76 18.07 -10.64
CA SER A 138 -4.58 19.32 -9.89
C SER A 138 -5.52 20.45 -10.35
N SER A 139 -5.89 20.46 -11.64
CA SER A 139 -6.74 21.48 -12.27
C SER A 139 -8.24 21.17 -12.24
N GLN A 140 -8.65 20.03 -11.66
CA GLN A 140 -10.04 19.58 -11.66
C GLN A 140 -10.84 20.07 -10.44
N THR A 141 -12.16 19.87 -10.45
CA THR A 141 -13.03 20.14 -9.28
C THR A 141 -12.73 19.18 -8.13
N ALA A 142 -13.13 19.50 -6.89
CA ALA A 142 -12.88 18.63 -5.74
C ALA A 142 -13.50 17.22 -5.88
N GLU A 143 -14.68 17.14 -6.50
CA GLU A 143 -15.36 15.88 -6.79
C GLU A 143 -14.59 15.07 -7.85
N ASN A 144 -14.23 15.70 -8.97
CA ASN A 144 -13.43 15.05 -10.02
C ASN A 144 -12.05 14.64 -9.50
N LYS A 145 -11.41 15.43 -8.64
CA LYS A 145 -10.14 15.05 -7.99
C LYS A 145 -10.26 13.72 -7.26
N LYS A 146 -11.30 13.58 -6.43
CA LYS A 146 -11.53 12.35 -5.67
C LYS A 146 -11.78 11.16 -6.61
N ALA A 147 -12.60 11.34 -7.64
CA ALA A 147 -12.90 10.29 -8.61
C ALA A 147 -11.66 9.88 -9.43
N ILE A 148 -10.87 10.86 -9.89
CA ILE A 148 -9.64 10.64 -10.66
C ILE A 148 -8.62 9.85 -9.84
N LEU A 149 -8.38 10.26 -8.58
CA LEU A 149 -7.46 9.54 -7.70
C LEU A 149 -7.94 8.11 -7.45
N ALA A 150 -9.24 7.91 -7.23
CA ALA A 150 -9.82 6.59 -7.05
C ALA A 150 -9.64 5.69 -8.30
N ILE A 151 -9.88 6.22 -9.50
CA ILE A 151 -9.66 5.48 -10.76
C ILE A 151 -8.18 5.15 -10.94
N ALA A 152 -7.28 6.13 -10.74
CA ALA A 152 -5.84 5.92 -10.90
C ALA A 152 -5.27 4.90 -9.91
N ASP A 153 -5.75 4.90 -8.66
CA ASP A 153 -5.39 3.90 -7.66
C ASP A 153 -6.01 2.53 -7.99
N ARG A 154 -7.26 2.46 -8.47
CA ARG A 154 -7.88 1.19 -8.89
C ARG A 154 -7.12 0.54 -10.03
N ILE A 155 -6.75 1.32 -11.06
CA ILE A 155 -5.96 0.83 -12.20
C ILE A 155 -4.65 0.19 -11.71
N ARG A 156 -3.94 0.89 -10.82
CA ARG A 156 -2.65 0.42 -10.30
C ARG A 156 -2.81 -0.81 -9.39
N ASP A 157 -3.61 -0.67 -8.34
CA ASP A 157 -3.60 -1.59 -7.19
C ASP A 157 -4.56 -2.77 -7.36
N VAL A 158 -5.50 -2.69 -8.31
CA VAL A 158 -6.55 -3.70 -8.53
C VAL A 158 -6.53 -4.23 -9.96
N ASP A 159 -6.89 -3.39 -10.93
CA ASP A 159 -7.23 -3.86 -12.27
C ASP A 159 -6.03 -4.51 -12.96
N LEU A 160 -4.88 -3.84 -12.98
CA LEU A 160 -3.65 -4.37 -13.57
C LEU A 160 -2.93 -5.36 -12.66
N THR A 161 -2.92 -5.11 -11.34
CA THR A 161 -2.30 -6.00 -10.34
C THR A 161 -2.91 -7.41 -10.38
N ASN A 162 -4.24 -7.53 -10.49
CA ASN A 162 -4.92 -8.82 -10.58
C ASN A 162 -4.59 -9.58 -11.88
N LEU A 163 -4.14 -8.86 -12.90
CA LEU A 163 -3.72 -9.42 -14.19
C LEU A 163 -2.21 -9.61 -14.29
N GLY A 164 -1.48 -9.51 -13.18
CA GLY A 164 -0.04 -9.72 -13.15
C GLY A 164 0.76 -8.55 -13.73
N VAL A 165 0.22 -7.33 -13.69
CA VAL A 165 0.86 -6.13 -14.24
C VAL A 165 1.11 -5.11 -13.15
N SER A 166 2.37 -4.68 -12.99
CA SER A 166 2.79 -3.59 -12.12
C SER A 166 3.19 -2.37 -12.93
N LEU A 167 2.86 -1.17 -12.42
CA LEU A 167 3.20 0.12 -13.02
C LEU A 167 4.23 0.88 -12.18
N ASP A 168 5.45 0.90 -12.69
CA ASP A 168 6.62 1.72 -12.34
C ASP A 168 6.46 3.22 -12.65
N ASP A 169 6.09 4.08 -11.69
CA ASP A 169 6.12 5.53 -11.95
C ASP A 169 7.56 6.01 -12.19
N ARG A 170 7.78 6.72 -13.30
CA ARG A 170 9.10 7.26 -13.69
C ARG A 170 9.16 8.79 -13.51
N PRO A 171 10.36 9.35 -13.23
CA PRO A 171 10.53 10.79 -13.13
C PRO A 171 10.30 11.49 -14.48
N ASP A 172 10.20 12.83 -14.45
CA ASP A 172 10.18 13.71 -15.63
C ASP A 172 9.03 13.44 -16.61
N ASN A 173 7.83 13.10 -16.11
CA ASN A 173 6.66 12.79 -16.94
C ASN A 173 6.90 11.65 -17.96
N GLN A 174 7.89 10.79 -17.72
CA GLN A 174 8.07 9.60 -18.56
C GLN A 174 6.89 8.64 -18.37
N PRO A 175 6.46 7.93 -19.44
CA PRO A 175 5.40 6.94 -19.33
C PRO A 175 5.73 5.90 -18.24
N SER A 176 4.73 5.44 -17.49
CA SER A 176 4.97 4.40 -16.48
C SER A 176 5.65 3.17 -17.09
N LEU A 177 6.60 2.59 -16.36
CA LEU A 177 7.26 1.34 -16.74
C LEU A 177 6.34 0.17 -16.44
N ILE A 178 5.92 -0.55 -17.48
CA ILE A 178 5.08 -1.74 -17.35
C ILE A 178 5.97 -2.93 -17.03
N LYS A 179 5.63 -3.67 -15.96
CA LYS A 179 6.29 -4.91 -15.56
C LYS A 179 5.27 -6.03 -15.42
N PHE A 180 5.53 -7.16 -16.05
CA PHE A 180 4.78 -8.38 -15.81
C PHE A 180 5.38 -9.12 -14.62
N ILE A 181 4.54 -9.41 -13.62
CA ILE A 181 4.89 -10.08 -12.38
C ILE A 181 3.78 -11.10 -12.12
N PRO A 182 4.07 -12.35 -11.71
CA PRO A 182 3.03 -13.33 -11.44
C PRO A 182 1.93 -12.77 -10.52
N ALA A 183 0.68 -12.83 -10.96
CA ALA A 183 -0.46 -12.24 -10.23
C ALA A 183 -0.52 -12.76 -8.78
N ALA A 184 -0.16 -14.03 -8.56
CA ALA A 184 -0.07 -14.61 -7.22
C ALA A 184 0.92 -13.90 -6.28
N GLU A 185 2.05 -13.42 -6.81
CA GLU A 185 3.02 -12.64 -6.01
C GLU A 185 2.48 -11.25 -5.69
N LEU A 186 1.85 -10.60 -6.67
CA LEU A 186 1.26 -9.28 -6.49
C LEU A 186 0.08 -9.29 -5.50
N ILE A 187 -0.80 -10.29 -5.59
CA ILE A 187 -1.93 -10.47 -4.68
C ILE A 187 -1.43 -10.70 -3.26
N ARG A 188 -0.43 -11.58 -3.06
CA ARG A 188 0.19 -11.80 -1.75
C ARG A 188 0.79 -10.52 -1.15
N ALA A 189 1.51 -9.74 -1.96
CA ALA A 189 2.09 -8.47 -1.51
C ALA A 189 1.00 -7.47 -1.08
N ARG A 190 -0.13 -7.43 -1.80
CA ARG A 190 -1.28 -6.60 -1.46
C ARG A 190 -1.96 -7.06 -0.17
N GLU A 191 -2.21 -8.36 -0.01
CA GLU A 191 -2.80 -8.93 1.20
C GLU A 191 -1.92 -8.67 2.42
N GLU A 192 -0.60 -8.83 2.29
CA GLU A 192 0.35 -8.52 3.36
C GLU A 192 0.35 -7.02 3.72
N LYS A 193 0.28 -6.14 2.71
CA LYS A 193 0.16 -4.70 2.95
C LYS A 193 -1.16 -4.36 3.66
N ALA A 194 -2.28 -4.91 3.20
CA ALA A 194 -3.60 -4.72 3.81
C ALA A 194 -3.65 -5.24 5.25
N ALA A 195 -3.07 -6.40 5.52
CA ALA A 195 -2.95 -6.96 6.86
C ALA A 195 -2.14 -6.05 7.80
N ARG A 196 -0.99 -5.53 7.32
CA ARG A 196 -0.17 -4.59 8.10
C ARG A 196 -0.89 -3.27 8.36
N GLU A 197 -1.67 -2.76 7.41
CA GLU A 197 -2.46 -1.54 7.59
C GLU A 197 -3.62 -1.77 8.57
N ALA A 198 -4.30 -2.91 8.48
CA ALA A 198 -5.34 -3.30 9.44
C ALA A 198 -4.79 -3.47 10.85
N GLU A 199 -3.63 -4.13 11.02
CA GLU A 199 -2.98 -4.28 12.32
C GLU A 199 -2.56 -2.92 12.91
N LYS A 200 -2.02 -2.01 12.08
CA LYS A 200 -1.71 -0.63 12.51
C LYS A 200 -2.96 0.14 12.93
N ALA A 201 -4.06 -0.01 12.19
CA ALA A 201 -5.33 0.63 12.51
C ALA A 201 -5.91 0.10 13.84
N GLN A 202 -5.88 -1.22 14.04
CA GLN A 202 -6.29 -1.87 15.29
C GLN A 202 -5.46 -1.38 16.47
N LYS A 203 -4.12 -1.40 16.37
CA LYS A 203 -3.24 -0.90 17.42
C LYS A 203 -3.47 0.58 17.75
N LYS A 204 -3.75 1.41 16.73
CA LYS A 204 -4.06 2.83 16.93
C LYS A 204 -5.39 3.00 17.67
N GLU A 205 -6.40 2.21 17.34
CA GLU A 205 -7.70 2.26 18.00
C GLU A 205 -7.63 1.73 19.44
N GLU A 206 -6.95 0.60 19.66
CA GLU A 206 -6.67 0.08 21.00
C GLU A 206 -5.92 1.09 21.88
N ALA A 207 -4.91 1.77 21.32
CA ALA A 207 -4.19 2.83 22.02
C ALA A 207 -5.08 4.04 22.34
N ARG A 208 -6.00 4.40 21.44
CA ARG A 208 -6.98 5.47 21.65
C ARG A 208 -7.91 5.12 22.81
N ILE A 209 -8.50 3.92 22.80
CA ILE A 209 -9.40 3.42 23.84
C ILE A 209 -8.66 3.33 25.18
N ALA A 210 -7.42 2.81 25.20
CA ALA A 210 -6.60 2.71 26.41
C ALA A 210 -6.29 4.09 27.00
N ARG A 211 -5.97 5.08 26.16
CA ARG A 211 -5.73 6.46 26.58
C ARG A 211 -6.99 7.11 27.14
N GLU A 212 -8.14 6.92 26.48
CA GLU A 212 -9.42 7.45 26.92
C GLU A 212 -9.82 6.86 28.29
N LYS A 213 -9.67 5.55 28.47
CA LYS A 213 -9.89 4.87 29.75
C LYS A 213 -8.94 5.38 30.84
N ALA A 214 -7.64 5.51 30.54
CA ALA A 214 -6.67 6.03 31.50
C ALA A 214 -6.94 7.49 31.89
N GLU A 215 -7.40 8.32 30.94
CA GLU A 215 -7.80 9.70 31.22
C GLU A 215 -9.06 9.76 32.09
N GLN A 216 -10.04 8.88 31.83
CA GLN A 216 -11.26 8.79 32.65
C GLN A 216 -10.94 8.32 34.07
N GLU A 217 -10.13 7.27 34.23
CA GLU A 217 -9.68 6.81 35.55
C GLU A 217 -8.86 7.89 36.29
N ALA A 218 -8.02 8.65 35.58
CA ALA A 218 -7.28 9.76 36.16
C ALA A 218 -8.21 10.90 36.61
N LYS A 219 -9.25 11.22 35.83
CA LYS A 219 -10.28 12.20 36.20
C LYS A 219 -11.07 11.75 37.43
N GLU A 220 -11.51 10.49 37.49
CA GLU A 220 -12.23 9.97 38.66
C GLU A 220 -11.35 9.96 39.92
N LYS A 221 -10.08 9.57 39.81
CA LYS A 221 -9.12 9.68 40.92
C LYS A 221 -8.90 11.14 41.32
N ALA A 222 -8.82 12.06 40.37
CA ALA A 222 -8.66 13.50 40.62
C ALA A 222 -9.85 14.14 41.33
N LYS A 223 -11.08 13.60 41.19
CA LYS A 223 -12.27 14.10 41.89
C LYS A 223 -12.24 13.86 43.40
N ILE A 224 -11.45 12.91 43.89
CA ILE A 224 -11.38 12.57 45.32
C ILE A 224 -10.66 13.70 46.07
N PRO A 225 -11.30 14.35 47.05
CA PRO A 225 -10.63 15.34 47.89
C PRO A 225 -9.46 14.71 48.66
N PRO A 226 -8.30 15.38 48.78
CA PRO A 226 -7.15 14.84 49.49
C PRO A 226 -7.44 14.50 50.97
N GLU A 227 -8.38 15.19 51.61
CA GLU A 227 -8.83 14.96 52.98
C GLU A 227 -9.62 13.64 53.14
N GLU A 228 -10.26 13.17 52.07
CA GLU A 228 -11.08 11.95 52.04
C GLU A 228 -10.29 10.73 51.54
N MET A 229 -9.11 10.95 50.95
CA MET A 229 -8.31 9.92 50.28
C MET A 229 -7.93 8.75 51.20
N PHE A 230 -7.55 9.03 52.46
CA PHE A 230 -7.12 8.00 53.40
C PHE A 230 -8.19 7.55 54.39
N LYS A 231 -9.36 8.21 54.42
CA LYS A 231 -10.46 7.87 55.32
C LYS A 231 -11.18 6.57 54.91
N LYS A 232 -11.11 6.23 53.63
CA LYS A 232 -11.68 4.98 53.07
C LYS A 232 -10.74 3.77 53.18
N ASP A 233 -9.54 3.96 53.71
CA ASP A 233 -8.54 2.89 53.84
C ASP A 233 -8.65 2.23 55.21
N GLU A 234 -9.04 0.96 55.25
CA GLU A 234 -9.29 0.20 56.48
C GLU A 234 -8.03 -0.01 57.35
N ARG A 235 -6.84 0.32 56.83
CA ARG A 235 -5.57 0.19 57.56
C ARG A 235 -5.38 1.23 58.65
N TYR A 236 -6.17 2.31 58.65
CA TYR A 236 -6.03 3.42 59.58
C TYR A 236 -7.29 3.59 60.44
N SER A 237 -7.10 4.05 61.68
CA SER A 237 -8.18 4.18 62.68
C SER A 237 -8.39 5.61 63.18
N ALA A 238 -7.42 6.51 62.96
CA ALA A 238 -7.53 7.92 63.31
C ALA A 238 -6.80 8.79 62.27
N TRP A 239 -7.28 10.02 62.08
CA TRP A 239 -6.76 11.00 61.11
C TRP A 239 -6.64 12.38 61.77
N ASP A 240 -5.75 13.22 61.25
CA ASP A 240 -5.62 14.62 61.67
C ASP A 240 -6.58 15.56 60.90
N GLU A 241 -6.52 16.87 61.20
CA GLU A 241 -7.35 17.91 60.57
C GLU A 241 -7.15 18.01 59.04
N SER A 242 -6.01 17.54 58.52
CA SER A 242 -5.72 17.51 57.08
C SER A 242 -6.14 16.18 56.41
N GLY A 243 -6.73 15.26 57.16
CA GLY A 243 -7.13 13.93 56.70
C GLY A 243 -5.98 12.93 56.57
N MET A 244 -4.82 13.21 57.20
CA MET A 244 -3.66 12.31 57.22
C MET A 244 -3.78 11.29 58.36
N PRO A 245 -3.49 9.99 58.11
CA PRO A 245 -3.54 8.97 59.14
C PRO A 245 -2.57 9.20 60.31
N THR A 246 -3.07 9.13 61.54
CA THR A 246 -2.28 9.23 62.78
C THR A 246 -2.11 7.89 63.46
N LYS A 247 -3.12 7.01 63.41
CA LYS A 247 -3.09 5.66 63.98
C LYS A 247 -3.44 4.58 62.97
N MET A 248 -2.79 3.42 63.11
CA MET A 248 -3.13 2.20 62.40
C MET A 248 -4.35 1.49 63.02
N LYS A 249 -4.90 0.52 62.29
CA LYS A 249 -6.05 -0.31 62.73
C LYS A 249 -5.81 -1.03 64.06
N ASP A 250 -4.56 -1.36 64.38
CA ASP A 250 -4.14 -1.99 65.63
C ASP A 250 -3.98 -1.01 66.81
N GLY A 251 -4.23 0.28 66.57
CA GLY A 251 -4.10 1.35 67.56
C GLY A 251 -2.68 1.89 67.73
N SER A 252 -1.70 1.35 67.00
CA SER A 252 -0.32 1.85 66.99
C SER A 252 -0.16 3.14 66.16
N ASP A 253 0.85 3.94 66.47
CA ASP A 253 1.16 5.15 65.72
C ASP A 253 1.74 4.81 64.35
N VAL A 254 1.36 5.57 63.32
CA VAL A 254 1.87 5.36 61.96
C VAL A 254 3.40 5.63 61.92
N PRO A 255 4.24 4.67 61.47
CA PRO A 255 5.68 4.82 61.41
C PRO A 255 6.11 6.02 60.57
N LYS A 256 7.16 6.72 60.99
CA LYS A 256 7.67 7.92 60.31
C LYS A 256 8.00 7.69 58.82
N SER A 257 8.46 6.49 58.45
CA SER A 257 8.73 6.10 57.06
C SER A 257 7.45 6.03 56.22
N GLN A 258 6.38 5.45 56.76
CA GLN A 258 5.07 5.35 56.12
C GLN A 258 4.39 6.72 56.06
N LEU A 259 4.50 7.53 57.11
CA LEU A 259 3.94 8.89 57.17
C LEU A 259 4.55 9.80 56.09
N LYS A 260 5.86 9.69 55.82
CA LYS A 260 6.52 10.38 54.71
C LYS A 260 5.99 9.96 53.34
N SER A 261 5.70 8.66 53.16
CA SER A 261 5.11 8.14 51.91
C SER A 261 3.66 8.61 51.72
N LEU A 262 2.85 8.57 52.78
CA LEU A 262 1.46 9.04 52.77
C LEU A 262 1.38 10.53 52.49
N LYS A 263 2.26 11.34 53.10
CA LYS A 263 2.35 12.77 52.85
C LYS A 263 2.65 13.07 51.37
N LYS A 264 3.57 12.31 50.75
CA LYS A 264 3.87 12.45 49.32
C LYS A 264 2.68 12.08 48.42
N MET A 265 1.90 11.05 48.80
CA MET A 265 0.67 10.69 48.08
C MET A 265 -0.41 11.76 48.24
N TRP A 266 -0.57 12.31 49.44
CA TRP A 266 -1.49 13.40 49.76
C TRP A 266 -1.19 14.66 48.96
N GLU A 267 0.07 15.11 48.94
CA GLU A 267 0.51 16.30 48.19
C GLU A 267 0.28 16.13 46.68
N LYS A 268 0.53 14.92 46.15
CA LYS A 268 0.25 14.61 44.75
C LYS A 268 -1.25 14.65 44.44
N GLN A 269 -2.09 14.08 45.31
CA GLN A 269 -3.54 14.10 45.16
C GLN A 269 -4.09 15.52 45.25
N LYS A 270 -3.62 16.31 46.22
CA LYS A 270 -3.99 17.71 46.38
C LYS A 270 -3.70 18.51 45.11
N LYS A 271 -2.50 18.37 44.55
CA LYS A 271 -2.12 19.04 43.29
C LYS A 271 -3.05 18.65 42.13
N VAL A 272 -3.33 17.37 41.97
CA VAL A 272 -4.19 16.87 40.88
C VAL A 272 -5.66 17.30 41.06
N HIS A 273 -6.17 17.31 42.29
CA HIS A 273 -7.53 17.76 42.62
C HIS A 273 -7.70 19.28 42.43
N GLU A 274 -6.72 20.08 42.86
CA GLU A 274 -6.71 21.53 42.64
C GLU A 274 -6.60 21.88 41.15
N GLU A 275 -5.78 21.16 40.37
CA GLU A 275 -5.71 21.33 38.91
C GLU A 275 -7.02 20.97 38.21
N LEU A 276 -7.74 19.94 38.66
CA LEU A 276 -9.07 19.60 38.15
C LEU A 276 -10.10 20.71 38.47
N LYS A 277 -10.07 21.22 39.71
CA LYS A 277 -10.94 22.31 40.17
C LYS A 277 -10.70 23.60 39.38
N ALA A 278 -9.42 23.95 39.12
CA ALA A 278 -9.05 25.12 38.34
C ALA A 278 -9.48 25.02 36.86
N LYS A 279 -9.57 23.80 36.30
CA LYS A 279 -10.06 23.53 34.94
C LYS A 279 -11.58 23.43 34.83
N GLY A 280 -12.33 23.66 35.92
CA GLY A 280 -13.79 23.61 35.95
C GLY A 280 -14.39 22.20 35.85
N GLY A 281 -13.62 21.16 36.20
CA GLY A 281 -14.03 19.76 36.09
C GLY A 281 -14.67 19.16 37.35
N LEU A 282 -15.04 20.00 38.32
CA LEU A 282 -15.69 19.68 39.60
C LEU A 282 -16.94 20.52 39.80
#